data_AF-A0A117SKW0-F1
#
_entry.id   AF-A0A117SKW0-F1
#
_cell.length_a   1.000
_cell.length_b   1.000
_cell.length_c   1.000
_cell.angle_alpha   90.00
_cell.angle_beta   90.00
_cell.angle_gamma   90.00
#
_symmetry.space_group_name_H-M   'P 1'
#
loop_
_entity.id
_entity.type
_entity.pdbx_description
1 polymer ?
#
loop_
_entity_poly.entity_id
_entity_poly.type
_entity_poly.pdbx_seq_one_letter_code
_entity_poly.pdbx_strand_id
1 'polypeptide(L)'
;MKPIKLLINLFSIVFIFTLTTFQMPNTVLAAEEEIVSDHSFVVIPESTLNLEQETFVQESRKEQGIYQKGNFFVIALGQAPNPGYAIEFVKQETRFEQVIVFLKIIKPEPDTPYPTVISYPYIAGTIDLPPYTTISFLDSGTSKAIFEPEKTKWSNPNEDGVTYQINNQSLTLSWGEKSSSGYEISIDSLEWEASEIIVTYSLVKPATGKIVLPALTYPVATATIPKNEQPVSKVTLLRNHTTELLEERQNTSLNKQWTIRFSMPIDMESVTEKTVYVTEKSSEVETMVDTQLVYGQDEQTVVVQPLKSYRSGHTYVLHVTQNILSKSIGNQMVRFLQAEVQMPFKTITPISGENLISE
;
A
#
# COMPACT_ATOMS: atom_id res chain seq x y z
N MET A 1 33.79 -13.29 -50.13
CA MET A 1 32.47 -13.42 -49.45
C MET A 1 32.24 -14.90 -49.16
N LYS A 2 32.18 -15.29 -47.88
CA LYS A 2 31.88 -16.66 -47.42
C LYS A 2 30.47 -16.67 -46.82
N PRO A 3 29.63 -17.69 -47.08
CA PRO A 3 28.32 -17.76 -46.45
C PRO A 3 28.44 -18.31 -45.03
N ILE A 4 27.85 -17.58 -44.08
CA ILE A 4 27.65 -18.02 -42.70
C ILE A 4 26.41 -18.92 -42.69
N LYS A 5 26.60 -20.19 -42.33
CA LYS A 5 25.51 -21.12 -42.04
C LYS A 5 24.97 -20.81 -40.63
N LEU A 6 23.71 -20.42 -40.55
CA LEU A 6 22.95 -20.27 -39.31
C LEU A 6 22.40 -21.65 -38.92
N LEU A 7 22.85 -22.20 -37.78
CA LEU A 7 22.35 -23.43 -37.20
C LEU A 7 21.24 -23.07 -36.21
N ILE A 8 19.99 -23.36 -36.58
CA ILE A 8 18.80 -23.26 -35.73
C ILE A 8 18.76 -24.53 -34.87
N ASN A 9 18.82 -24.37 -33.55
CA ASN A 9 18.68 -25.45 -32.58
C ASN A 9 17.24 -25.42 -32.05
N LEU A 10 16.36 -26.26 -32.60
CA LEU A 10 15.02 -26.53 -32.05
C LEU A 10 15.14 -27.74 -31.13
N PHE A 11 15.00 -27.53 -29.82
CA PHE A 11 14.70 -28.61 -28.88
C PHE A 11 13.18 -28.69 -28.70
N SER A 12 12.56 -29.69 -29.33
CA SER A 12 11.19 -30.12 -29.03
C SER A 12 11.27 -31.37 -28.16
N ILE A 13 10.77 -31.28 -26.93
CA ILE A 13 10.59 -32.42 -26.04
C ILE A 13 9.19 -32.99 -26.30
N VAL A 14 9.14 -34.21 -26.84
CA VAL A 14 7.91 -34.99 -27.02
C VAL A 14 7.76 -35.90 -25.80
N PHE A 15 6.75 -35.64 -24.97
CA PHE A 15 6.33 -36.56 -23.91
C PHE A 15 5.35 -37.59 -24.47
N ILE A 16 5.75 -38.86 -24.47
CA ILE A 16 4.85 -40.00 -24.74
C ILE A 16 4.41 -40.55 -23.38
N PHE A 17 3.15 -40.33 -23.02
CA PHE A 17 2.54 -40.96 -21.85
C PHE A 17 1.97 -42.32 -22.26
N THR A 18 2.52 -43.40 -21.71
CA THR A 18 1.90 -44.71 -21.74
C THR A 18 0.85 -44.79 -20.63
N LEU A 19 -0.43 -44.90 -21.00
CA LEU A 19 -1.49 -45.22 -20.04
C LEU A 19 -1.27 -46.65 -19.54
N THR A 20 -0.86 -46.76 -18.29
CA THR A 20 -0.89 -48.03 -17.56
C THR A 20 -2.22 -48.08 -16.83
N THR A 21 -3.11 -49.00 -17.20
CA THR A 21 -4.36 -49.24 -16.50
C THR A 21 -4.06 -49.83 -15.13
N PHE A 22 -4.06 -48.98 -14.10
CA PHE A 22 -3.92 -49.38 -12.71
C PHE A 22 -5.29 -49.85 -12.19
N GLN A 23 -5.45 -51.15 -12.00
CA GLN A 23 -6.65 -51.74 -11.44
C GLN A 23 -6.51 -51.72 -9.91
N MET A 24 -7.20 -50.76 -9.26
CA MET A 24 -7.21 -50.63 -7.81
C MET A 24 -7.91 -51.85 -7.16
N PRO A 25 -7.39 -52.39 -6.04
CA PRO A 25 -8.10 -53.39 -5.27
C PRO A 25 -9.38 -52.80 -4.68
N ASN A 26 -10.48 -53.53 -4.80
CA ASN A 26 -11.77 -53.25 -4.15
C ASN A 26 -11.57 -53.18 -2.63
N THR A 27 -11.29 -51.98 -2.14
CA THR A 27 -11.32 -51.65 -0.72
C THR A 27 -12.77 -51.31 -0.41
N VAL A 28 -13.40 -52.15 0.41
CA VAL A 28 -14.73 -51.89 0.94
C VAL A 28 -14.63 -50.62 1.80
N LEU A 29 -15.07 -49.49 1.25
CA LEU A 29 -15.21 -48.25 2.02
C LEU A 29 -16.25 -48.52 3.11
N ALA A 30 -15.80 -48.53 4.37
CA ALA A 30 -16.67 -48.25 5.48
C ALA A 30 -17.24 -46.85 5.24
N ALA A 31 -18.56 -46.71 5.30
CA ALA A 31 -19.24 -45.43 5.24
C ALA A 31 -18.74 -44.58 6.41
N GLU A 32 -17.88 -43.61 6.09
CA GLU A 32 -17.56 -42.50 6.97
C GLU A 32 -18.86 -41.70 7.12
N GLU A 33 -19.42 -41.67 8.34
CA GLU A 33 -20.53 -40.77 8.65
C GLU A 33 -20.03 -39.34 8.42
N GLU A 34 -20.50 -38.69 7.35
CA GLU A 34 -20.32 -37.25 7.17
C GLU A 34 -20.96 -36.55 8.38
N ILE A 35 -20.13 -36.10 9.31
CA ILE A 35 -20.54 -35.11 10.30
C ILE A 35 -20.77 -33.84 9.49
N VAL A 36 -22.02 -33.63 9.08
CA VAL A 36 -22.50 -32.37 8.50
C VAL A 36 -22.36 -31.32 9.59
N SER A 37 -21.20 -30.65 9.65
CA SER A 37 -21.04 -29.47 10.47
C SER A 37 -21.93 -28.39 9.88
N ASP A 38 -23.06 -28.14 10.55
CA ASP A 38 -23.99 -27.10 10.17
C ASP A 38 -23.32 -25.74 10.44
N HIS A 39 -22.75 -25.13 9.39
CA HIS A 39 -22.17 -23.79 9.42
C HIS A 39 -23.27 -22.72 9.47
N SER A 40 -24.26 -22.90 10.33
CA SER A 40 -25.42 -22.03 10.47
C SER A 40 -25.14 -20.90 11.46
N PHE A 41 -25.65 -19.72 11.13
CA PHE A 41 -25.68 -18.58 12.04
C PHE A 41 -26.73 -18.84 13.10
N VAL A 42 -26.28 -19.03 14.33
CA VAL A 42 -27.14 -19.32 15.49
C VAL A 42 -27.35 -18.03 16.27
N VAL A 43 -28.59 -17.54 16.30
CA VAL A 43 -28.97 -16.39 17.12
C VAL A 43 -28.87 -16.75 18.60
N ILE A 44 -28.18 -15.94 19.39
CA ILE A 44 -27.97 -16.16 20.82
C ILE A 44 -28.89 -15.23 21.62
N PRO A 45 -29.83 -15.76 22.42
CA PRO A 45 -30.65 -14.95 23.33
C PRO A 45 -29.80 -14.20 24.35
N GLU A 46 -30.19 -12.96 24.68
CA GLU A 46 -29.49 -12.13 25.68
C GLU A 46 -29.32 -12.84 27.04
N SER A 47 -30.31 -13.63 27.45
CA SER A 47 -30.28 -14.42 28.70
C SER A 47 -29.25 -15.55 28.72
N THR A 48 -28.62 -15.86 27.58
CA THR A 48 -27.63 -16.93 27.43
C THR A 48 -26.21 -16.40 27.19
N LEU A 49 -26.05 -15.08 27.09
CA LEU A 49 -24.74 -14.46 26.93
C LEU A 49 -23.90 -14.67 28.19
N ASN A 50 -22.62 -14.99 27.99
CA ASN A 50 -21.64 -14.92 29.08
C ASN A 50 -21.19 -13.46 29.31
N LEU A 51 -20.48 -13.21 30.41
CA LEU A 51 -20.04 -11.87 30.82
C LEU A 51 -19.22 -11.12 29.73
N GLU A 52 -18.38 -11.85 29.00
CA GLU A 52 -17.54 -11.27 27.94
C GLU A 52 -18.39 -10.86 26.73
N GLN A 53 -19.31 -11.72 26.32
CA GLN A 53 -20.25 -11.44 25.23
C GLN A 53 -21.22 -10.32 25.59
N GLU A 54 -21.73 -10.31 26.82
CA GLU A 54 -22.60 -9.24 27.32
C GLU A 54 -21.88 -7.89 27.25
N THR A 55 -20.65 -7.81 27.76
CA THR A 55 -19.84 -6.58 27.69
C THR A 55 -19.66 -6.12 26.25
N PHE A 56 -19.30 -7.04 25.35
CA PHE A 56 -19.11 -6.72 23.93
C PHE A 56 -20.41 -6.24 23.26
N VAL A 57 -21.56 -6.85 23.58
CA VAL A 57 -22.88 -6.41 23.12
C VAL A 57 -23.21 -5.01 23.63
N GLN A 58 -23.00 -4.75 24.93
CA GLN A 58 -23.29 -3.45 25.55
C GLN A 58 -22.48 -2.30 24.94
N GLU A 59 -21.22 -2.56 24.57
CA GLU A 59 -20.37 -1.61 23.88
C GLU A 59 -20.81 -1.41 22.42
N SER A 60 -20.95 -2.51 21.69
CA SER A 60 -21.22 -2.51 20.25
C SER A 60 -22.59 -1.90 19.92
N ARG A 61 -23.62 -2.13 20.74
CA ARG A 61 -24.99 -1.70 20.43
C ARG A 61 -25.21 -0.19 20.43
N LYS A 62 -24.24 0.59 20.92
CA LYS A 62 -24.34 2.06 21.01
C LYS A 62 -24.26 2.74 19.64
N GLU A 63 -23.59 2.11 18.69
CA GLU A 63 -23.38 2.61 17.33
C GLU A 63 -24.01 1.65 16.30
N GLN A 64 -24.33 2.18 15.12
CA GLN A 64 -24.87 1.36 14.04
C GLN A 64 -23.71 0.61 13.36
N GLY A 65 -23.80 -0.71 13.23
CA GLY A 65 -22.74 -1.47 12.58
C GLY A 65 -22.83 -2.99 12.76
N ILE A 66 -21.86 -3.67 12.14
CA ILE A 66 -21.61 -5.10 12.30
C ILE A 66 -20.28 -5.24 13.04
N TYR A 67 -20.32 -5.84 14.22
CA TYR A 67 -19.18 -6.00 15.12
C TYR A 67 -18.88 -7.49 15.28
N GLN A 68 -17.60 -7.85 15.35
CA GLN A 68 -17.17 -9.24 15.43
C GLN A 68 -16.11 -9.43 16.52
N LYS A 69 -16.22 -10.54 17.27
CA LYS A 69 -15.21 -11.04 18.20
C LYS A 69 -15.11 -12.56 18.08
N GLY A 70 -14.07 -13.04 17.38
CA GLY A 70 -13.96 -14.47 17.06
C GLY A 70 -15.09 -14.93 16.15
N ASN A 71 -15.83 -15.95 16.57
CA ASN A 71 -17.03 -16.47 15.89
C ASN A 71 -18.33 -15.77 16.31
N PHE A 72 -18.28 -14.79 17.22
CA PHE A 72 -19.44 -14.06 17.75
C PHE A 72 -19.62 -12.73 17.01
N PHE A 73 -20.85 -12.46 16.57
CA PHE A 73 -21.24 -11.26 15.83
C PHE A 73 -22.34 -10.51 16.56
N VAL A 74 -22.27 -9.17 16.50
CA VAL A 74 -23.32 -8.25 16.97
C VAL A 74 -23.67 -7.33 15.82
N ILE A 75 -24.93 -7.34 15.40
CA ILE A 75 -25.47 -6.45 14.38
C ILE A 75 -26.37 -5.47 15.11
N ALA A 76 -26.02 -4.19 15.11
CA ALA A 76 -26.68 -3.16 15.91
C ALA A 76 -27.20 -2.01 15.05
N LEU A 77 -28.40 -1.51 15.39
CA LEU A 77 -28.96 -0.29 14.77
C LEU A 77 -28.41 1.00 15.39
N GLY A 78 -27.65 0.91 16.49
CA GLY A 78 -27.29 2.07 17.30
C GLY A 78 -28.49 2.67 18.03
N GLN A 79 -28.44 3.98 18.27
CA GLN A 79 -29.48 4.71 18.98
C GLN A 79 -30.79 4.79 18.16
N ALA A 80 -31.88 4.26 18.71
CA ALA A 80 -33.23 4.37 18.14
C ALA A 80 -34.15 5.20 19.06
N PRO A 81 -35.12 5.95 18.52
CA PRO A 81 -35.94 6.89 19.30
C PRO A 81 -36.99 6.21 20.19
N ASN A 82 -37.30 4.94 19.94
CA ASN A 82 -38.29 4.16 20.67
C ASN A 82 -38.02 2.64 20.50
N PRO A 83 -38.56 1.79 21.38
CA PRO A 83 -38.32 0.34 21.35
C PRO A 83 -39.06 -0.42 20.24
N GLY A 84 -39.82 0.27 19.37
CA GLY A 84 -40.49 -0.37 18.23
C GLY A 84 -39.54 -0.74 17.09
N TYR A 85 -38.26 -0.38 17.18
CA TYR A 85 -37.22 -0.81 16.25
C TYR A 85 -36.61 -2.14 16.70
N ALA A 86 -36.43 -3.07 15.77
CA ALA A 86 -35.77 -4.35 16.03
C ALA A 86 -35.00 -4.85 14.80
N ILE A 87 -34.14 -5.85 15.01
CA ILE A 87 -33.49 -6.61 13.93
C ILE A 87 -33.89 -8.07 14.08
N GLU A 88 -34.31 -8.69 13.00
CA GLU A 88 -34.75 -10.09 12.97
C GLU A 88 -33.90 -10.89 11.99
N PHE A 89 -33.45 -12.08 12.40
CA PHE A 89 -32.85 -13.05 11.48
C PHE A 89 -33.94 -13.73 10.66
N VAL A 90 -33.81 -13.72 9.34
CA VAL A 90 -34.82 -14.28 8.43
C VAL A 90 -34.40 -15.64 7.90
N LYS A 91 -33.20 -15.71 7.31
CA LYS A 91 -32.65 -16.94 6.73
C LYS A 91 -31.15 -16.80 6.50
N GLN A 92 -30.53 -17.92 6.17
CA GLN A 92 -29.16 -17.99 5.70
C GLN A 92 -29.11 -18.76 4.38
N GLU A 93 -28.19 -18.38 3.50
CA GLU A 93 -27.82 -19.15 2.31
C GLU A 93 -26.29 -19.24 2.22
N THR A 94 -25.77 -20.37 1.74
CA THR A 94 -24.35 -20.50 1.39
C THR A 94 -24.22 -20.50 -0.13
N ARG A 95 -23.35 -19.64 -0.66
CA ARG A 95 -23.05 -19.55 -2.09
C ARG A 95 -21.55 -19.52 -2.29
N PHE A 96 -21.01 -20.52 -2.97
CA PHE A 96 -19.56 -20.68 -3.15
C PHE A 96 -18.84 -20.70 -1.78
N GLU A 97 -17.96 -19.74 -1.54
CA GLU A 97 -17.17 -19.57 -0.30
C GLU A 97 -17.70 -18.39 0.54
N GLN A 98 -19.01 -18.13 0.47
CA GLN A 98 -19.66 -17.04 1.18
C GLN A 98 -20.93 -17.52 1.88
N VAL A 99 -21.02 -17.27 3.18
CA VAL A 99 -22.25 -17.38 3.96
C VAL A 99 -22.97 -16.03 3.92
N ILE A 100 -24.24 -16.05 3.51
CA ILE A 100 -25.09 -14.87 3.40
C ILE A 100 -26.19 -14.98 4.44
N VAL A 101 -26.19 -14.07 5.41
CA VAL A 101 -27.19 -13.97 6.47
C VAL A 101 -28.16 -12.85 6.10
N PHE A 102 -29.44 -13.20 5.92
CA PHE A 102 -30.49 -12.24 5.62
C PHE A 102 -31.17 -11.79 6.92
N LEU A 103 -31.14 -10.49 7.16
CA LEU A 103 -31.72 -9.82 8.32
C LEU A 103 -32.84 -8.88 7.87
N LYS A 104 -33.80 -8.62 8.75
CA LYS A 104 -34.89 -7.67 8.52
C LYS A 104 -34.88 -6.61 9.61
N ILE A 105 -34.80 -5.34 9.21
CA ILE A 105 -35.00 -4.22 10.13
C ILE A 105 -36.51 -3.99 10.30
N ILE A 106 -36.99 -4.18 11.51
CA ILE A 106 -38.37 -3.89 11.90
C ILE A 106 -38.43 -2.43 12.34
N LYS A 107 -39.37 -1.67 11.77
CA LYS A 107 -39.66 -0.29 12.13
C LYS A 107 -40.98 -0.24 12.93
N PRO A 108 -41.14 0.72 13.85
CA PRO A 108 -42.40 0.90 14.57
C PRO A 108 -43.55 1.11 13.58
N GLU A 109 -44.69 0.47 13.86
CA GLU A 109 -45.91 0.67 13.09
C GLU A 109 -46.34 2.15 13.12
N PRO A 110 -46.65 2.75 11.95
CA PRO A 110 -47.27 4.07 11.91
C PRO A 110 -48.53 4.10 12.78
N ASP A 111 -48.77 5.20 13.49
CA ASP A 111 -49.95 5.44 14.33
C ASP A 111 -50.09 4.60 15.62
N THR A 112 -49.16 3.70 15.91
CA THR A 112 -49.08 3.04 17.22
C THR A 112 -48.33 3.93 18.22
N PRO A 113 -48.88 4.21 19.41
CA PRO A 113 -48.16 5.01 20.41
C PRO A 113 -47.01 4.19 21.02
N TYR A 114 -45.77 4.64 20.79
CA TYR A 114 -44.57 4.09 21.44
C TYR A 114 -44.07 5.02 22.54
N PRO A 115 -43.51 4.47 23.63
CA PRO A 115 -42.85 5.29 24.64
C PRO A 115 -41.61 5.97 24.02
N THR A 116 -41.39 7.23 24.37
CA THR A 116 -40.23 8.03 23.93
C THR A 116 -38.99 7.69 24.76
N VAL A 117 -38.57 6.43 24.71
CA VAL A 117 -37.40 5.92 25.42
C VAL A 117 -36.38 5.49 24.39
N ILE A 118 -35.18 6.06 24.47
CA ILE A 118 -34.06 5.67 23.62
C ILE A 118 -33.78 4.18 23.82
N SER A 119 -33.73 3.44 22.72
CA SER A 119 -33.38 2.03 22.70
C SER A 119 -32.16 1.77 21.83
N TYR A 120 -31.54 0.60 22.00
CA TYR A 120 -30.36 0.18 21.25
C TYR A 120 -30.60 -1.21 20.65
N PRO A 121 -31.41 -1.33 19.58
CA PRO A 121 -31.78 -2.62 19.02
C PRO A 121 -30.57 -3.32 18.40
N TYR A 122 -30.44 -4.61 18.67
CA TYR A 122 -29.37 -5.45 18.14
C TYR A 122 -29.85 -6.90 17.97
N ILE A 123 -29.07 -7.67 17.23
CA ILE A 123 -29.12 -9.13 17.21
C ILE A 123 -27.70 -9.65 17.39
N ALA A 124 -27.56 -10.68 18.23
CA ALA A 124 -26.28 -11.35 18.46
C ALA A 124 -26.36 -12.80 17.99
N GLY A 125 -25.28 -13.32 17.44
CA GLY A 125 -25.21 -14.72 17.02
C GLY A 125 -23.79 -15.21 16.82
N THR A 126 -23.66 -16.53 16.74
CA THR A 126 -22.38 -17.21 16.45
C THR A 126 -22.44 -17.93 15.12
N ILE A 127 -21.29 -18.01 14.45
CA ILE A 127 -21.10 -18.86 13.29
C ILE A 127 -19.66 -19.33 13.18
N ASP A 128 -19.48 -20.64 13.05
CA ASP A 128 -18.17 -21.25 12.80
C ASP A 128 -17.95 -21.34 11.29
N LEU A 129 -17.26 -20.34 10.74
CA LEU A 129 -16.96 -20.28 9.31
C LEU A 129 -15.86 -21.29 8.94
N PRO A 130 -16.03 -22.04 7.83
CA PRO A 130 -14.93 -22.81 7.27
C PRO A 130 -13.74 -21.91 6.92
N PRO A 131 -12.51 -22.47 6.86
CA PRO A 131 -11.35 -21.74 6.35
C PRO A 131 -11.66 -21.08 5.01
N TYR A 132 -11.19 -19.84 4.82
CA TYR A 132 -11.37 -19.06 3.59
C TYR A 132 -12.81 -18.67 3.24
N THR A 133 -13.80 -18.99 4.09
CA THR A 133 -15.19 -18.58 3.88
C THR A 133 -15.43 -17.17 4.44
N THR A 134 -16.16 -16.36 3.69
CA THR A 134 -16.57 -15.01 4.12
C THR A 134 -18.02 -15.00 4.60
N ILE A 135 -18.40 -14.01 5.41
CA ILE A 135 -19.79 -13.77 5.81
C ILE A 135 -20.27 -12.42 5.32
N SER A 136 -21.54 -12.32 4.94
CA SER A 136 -22.18 -11.06 4.59
C SER A 136 -23.59 -10.98 5.16
N PHE A 137 -23.94 -9.81 5.70
CA PHE A 137 -25.25 -9.54 6.28
C PHE A 137 -26.04 -8.64 5.34
N LEU A 138 -27.15 -9.16 4.81
CA LEU A 138 -27.97 -8.46 3.83
C LEU A 138 -29.37 -8.17 4.38
N ASP A 139 -29.99 -7.09 3.94
CA ASP A 139 -31.40 -6.83 4.16
C ASP A 139 -32.27 -7.81 3.34
N SER A 140 -33.21 -8.49 4.02
CA SER A 140 -34.02 -9.55 3.44
C SER A 140 -34.96 -9.06 2.33
N GLY A 141 -35.36 -7.78 2.35
CA GLY A 141 -36.27 -7.20 1.36
C GLY A 141 -35.55 -6.72 0.10
N THR A 142 -34.32 -6.22 0.25
CA THR A 142 -33.58 -5.57 -0.84
C THR A 142 -32.38 -6.36 -1.34
N SER A 143 -31.93 -7.37 -0.59
CA SER A 143 -30.68 -8.12 -0.86
C SER A 143 -29.43 -7.23 -0.95
N LYS A 144 -29.47 -6.02 -0.37
CA LYS A 144 -28.31 -5.14 -0.21
C LYS A 144 -27.69 -5.34 1.18
N ALA A 145 -26.46 -4.87 1.39
CA ALA A 145 -25.85 -4.89 2.72
C ALA A 145 -26.78 -4.26 3.76
N ILE A 146 -26.95 -4.91 4.92
CA ILE A 146 -27.89 -4.47 5.97
C ILE A 146 -27.57 -3.06 6.47
N PHE A 147 -26.27 -2.74 6.50
CA PHE A 147 -25.76 -1.39 6.56
C PHE A 147 -24.92 -1.19 5.32
N GLU A 148 -25.26 -0.20 4.51
CA GLU A 148 -24.31 0.26 3.51
C GLU A 148 -23.12 0.81 4.31
N PRO A 149 -21.89 0.29 4.11
CA PRO A 149 -20.73 0.99 4.64
C PRO A 149 -20.87 2.42 4.12
N GLU A 150 -20.81 3.42 5.00
CA GLU A 150 -20.78 4.79 4.53
C GLU A 150 -19.74 4.84 3.42
N LYS A 151 -20.14 5.25 2.22
CA LYS A 151 -19.21 5.38 1.11
C LYS A 151 -18.23 6.45 1.51
N THR A 152 -17.17 6.06 2.23
CA THR A 152 -16.19 7.02 2.68
C THR A 152 -15.54 7.56 1.42
N LYS A 153 -15.67 8.87 1.27
CA LYS A 153 -15.20 9.57 0.09
C LYS A 153 -13.69 9.39 0.06
N TRP A 154 -13.16 8.95 -1.10
CA TRP A 154 -11.72 8.99 -1.34
C TRP A 154 -11.20 10.40 -1.03
N SER A 155 -10.02 10.46 -0.43
CA SER A 155 -9.30 11.72 -0.25
C SER A 155 -9.08 12.41 -1.59
N ASN A 156 -8.75 13.70 -1.54
CA ASN A 156 -8.13 14.32 -2.72
C ASN A 156 -6.78 13.63 -3.00
N PRO A 157 -6.39 13.49 -4.28
CA PRO A 157 -5.10 12.93 -4.63
C PRO A 157 -3.97 13.82 -4.11
N ASN A 158 -2.90 13.22 -3.62
CA ASN A 158 -1.66 13.95 -3.32
C ASN A 158 -0.86 14.25 -4.60
N GLU A 159 0.38 14.72 -4.45
CA GLU A 159 1.26 15.07 -5.58
C GLU A 159 1.63 13.90 -6.48
N ASP A 160 1.60 12.66 -5.97
CA ASP A 160 1.81 11.44 -6.76
C ASP A 160 0.54 10.92 -7.44
N GLY A 161 -0.61 11.57 -7.20
CA GLY A 161 -1.92 11.09 -7.63
C GLY A 161 -2.48 9.96 -6.78
N VAL A 162 -1.92 9.72 -5.58
CA VAL A 162 -2.40 8.70 -4.65
C VAL A 162 -3.55 9.26 -3.81
N THR A 163 -4.65 8.52 -3.75
CA THR A 163 -5.78 8.78 -2.86
C THR A 163 -5.82 7.72 -1.76
N TYR A 164 -6.50 8.02 -0.66
CA TYR A 164 -6.78 7.04 0.38
C TYR A 164 -8.26 7.02 0.75
N GLN A 165 -8.68 5.90 1.33
CA GLN A 165 -9.99 5.72 1.95
C GLN A 165 -9.81 4.93 3.24
N ILE A 166 -10.53 5.32 4.29
CA ILE A 166 -10.64 4.53 5.53
C ILE A 166 -12.03 3.92 5.58
N ASN A 167 -12.08 2.60 5.73
CA ASN A 167 -13.30 1.83 5.96
C ASN A 167 -13.11 0.99 7.21
N ASN A 168 -13.82 1.33 8.28
CA ASN A 168 -13.64 0.70 9.59
C ASN A 168 -12.16 0.77 10.04
N GLN A 169 -11.53 -0.38 10.22
CA GLN A 169 -10.11 -0.51 10.60
C GLN A 169 -9.21 -0.81 9.38
N SER A 170 -9.63 -0.44 8.17
CA SER A 170 -8.88 -0.69 6.95
C SER A 170 -8.56 0.62 6.24
N LEU A 171 -7.28 0.89 6.00
CA LEU A 171 -6.80 1.97 5.17
C LEU A 171 -6.44 1.42 3.80
N THR A 172 -7.08 1.94 2.75
CA THR A 172 -6.79 1.57 1.37
C THR A 172 -6.20 2.77 0.63
N LEU A 173 -5.02 2.59 0.02
CA LEU A 173 -4.45 3.52 -0.95
C LEU A 173 -4.83 3.10 -2.36
N SER A 174 -5.01 4.08 -3.25
CA SER A 174 -5.22 3.87 -4.68
C SER A 174 -4.33 4.83 -5.47
N TRP A 175 -3.67 4.32 -6.50
CA TRP A 175 -2.87 5.13 -7.41
C TRP A 175 -3.62 5.52 -8.71
N GLY A 176 -4.95 5.36 -8.70
CA GLY A 176 -5.80 5.66 -9.83
C GLY A 176 -5.55 4.75 -11.05
N GLU A 177 -6.07 5.17 -12.19
CA GLU A 177 -6.01 4.42 -13.44
C GLU A 177 -4.60 4.42 -14.05
N LYS A 178 -4.12 3.25 -14.50
CA LYS A 178 -2.87 3.08 -15.25
C LYS A 178 -3.11 2.31 -16.54
N SER A 179 -2.39 2.66 -17.59
CA SER A 179 -2.60 2.17 -18.96
C SER A 179 -1.98 0.81 -19.28
N SER A 180 -1.28 0.19 -18.34
CA SER A 180 -0.67 -1.13 -18.52
C SER A 180 -0.58 -1.90 -17.21
N SER A 181 -0.27 -3.20 -17.30
CA SER A 181 0.22 -3.95 -16.15
C SER A 181 1.62 -3.49 -15.71
N GLY A 182 2.02 -3.85 -14.49
CA GLY A 182 3.35 -3.57 -13.94
C GLY A 182 3.47 -2.29 -13.12
N TYR A 183 2.38 -1.55 -12.94
CA TYR A 183 2.29 -0.52 -11.90
C TYR A 183 1.87 -1.17 -10.57
N GLU A 184 2.53 -0.77 -9.49
CA GLU A 184 2.24 -1.28 -8.14
C GLU A 184 2.28 -0.13 -7.14
N ILE A 185 1.48 -0.26 -6.09
CA ILE A 185 1.53 0.58 -4.90
C ILE A 185 1.62 -0.37 -3.69
N SER A 186 2.48 -0.05 -2.73
CA SER A 186 2.59 -0.78 -1.47
C SER A 186 2.53 0.19 -0.31
N ILE A 187 1.95 -0.23 0.81
CA ILE A 187 2.06 0.48 2.09
C ILE A 187 3.27 -0.14 2.80
N ASP A 188 4.29 0.66 3.04
CA ASP A 188 5.56 0.22 3.62
C ASP A 188 5.54 0.32 5.14
N SER A 189 4.91 1.36 5.69
CA SER A 189 4.66 1.50 7.12
C SER A 189 3.40 2.32 7.41
N LEU A 190 2.88 2.16 8.62
CA LEU A 190 1.74 2.89 9.15
C LEU A 190 2.06 3.26 10.60
N GLU A 191 2.26 4.55 10.85
CA GLU A 191 2.61 5.10 12.16
C GLU A 191 1.48 6.00 12.68
N TRP A 192 1.36 6.06 14.00
CA TRP A 192 0.32 6.83 14.69
C TRP A 192 0.93 7.98 15.47
N GLU A 193 0.43 9.18 15.23
CA GLU A 193 0.77 10.38 15.99
C GLU A 193 -0.52 11.06 16.47
N ALA A 194 -0.86 10.84 17.75
CA ALA A 194 -2.13 11.30 18.34
C ALA A 194 -3.36 10.79 17.55
N SER A 195 -4.02 11.67 16.79
CA SER A 195 -5.19 11.37 15.95
C SER A 195 -4.87 11.43 14.45
N GLU A 196 -3.59 11.37 14.08
CA GLU A 196 -3.08 11.35 12.72
C GLU A 196 -2.41 10.01 12.41
N ILE A 197 -2.72 9.45 11.23
CA ILE A 197 -1.99 8.31 10.67
C ILE A 197 -0.99 8.82 9.64
N ILE A 198 0.27 8.45 9.81
CA ILE A 198 1.33 8.67 8.83
C ILE A 198 1.50 7.36 8.06
N VAL A 199 1.23 7.39 6.76
CA VAL A 199 1.35 6.23 5.87
C VAL A 199 2.54 6.44 4.98
N THR A 200 3.56 5.59 5.13
CA THR A 200 4.66 5.55 4.19
C THR A 200 4.36 4.52 3.10
N TYR A 201 4.52 4.90 1.82
CA TYR A 201 4.14 4.04 0.69
C TYR A 201 5.14 4.08 -0.46
N SER A 202 5.30 2.97 -1.18
CA SER A 202 6.11 2.90 -2.39
C SER A 202 5.27 2.80 -3.65
N LEU A 203 5.83 3.29 -4.76
CA LEU A 203 5.23 3.19 -6.09
C LEU A 203 6.21 2.53 -7.04
N VAL A 204 5.79 1.44 -7.69
CA VAL A 204 6.60 0.76 -8.70
C VAL A 204 6.02 1.05 -10.07
N LYS A 205 6.87 1.53 -10.99
CA LYS A 205 6.53 1.69 -12.41
C LYS A 205 7.18 0.56 -13.21
N PRO A 206 6.56 0.09 -14.30
CA PRO A 206 7.22 -0.88 -15.17
C PRO A 206 8.49 -0.26 -15.77
N ALA A 207 9.59 -1.01 -15.74
CA ALA A 207 10.87 -0.56 -16.29
C ALA A 207 10.73 -0.22 -17.78
N THR A 208 11.40 0.85 -18.23
CA THR A 208 11.40 1.26 -19.64
C THR A 208 11.88 0.12 -20.54
N GLY A 209 11.08 -0.23 -21.55
CA GLY A 209 11.37 -1.33 -22.48
C GLY A 209 10.97 -2.72 -22.00
N LYS A 210 10.48 -2.86 -20.76
CA LYS A 210 9.85 -4.10 -20.31
C LYS A 210 8.52 -4.29 -21.04
N ILE A 211 8.34 -5.44 -21.68
CA ILE A 211 7.08 -5.81 -22.29
C ILE A 211 6.07 -6.03 -21.16
N VAL A 212 5.06 -5.17 -21.10
CA VAL A 212 3.91 -5.27 -20.20
C VAL A 212 2.64 -5.45 -21.01
N LEU A 213 1.63 -6.07 -20.41
CA LEU A 213 0.35 -6.26 -21.09
C LEU A 213 -0.39 -4.92 -21.11
N PRO A 214 -0.92 -4.48 -22.26
CA PRO A 214 -1.78 -3.30 -22.33
C PRO A 214 -3.13 -3.67 -21.70
N ALA A 215 -3.26 -3.37 -20.41
CA ALA A 215 -4.46 -3.59 -19.62
C ALA A 215 -4.66 -2.38 -18.71
N LEU A 216 -5.90 -1.90 -18.62
CA LEU A 216 -6.27 -0.88 -17.66
C LEU A 216 -6.15 -1.47 -16.26
N THR A 217 -5.34 -0.87 -15.40
CA THR A 217 -5.16 -1.32 -14.02
C THR A 217 -5.45 -0.20 -13.04
N TYR A 218 -5.82 -0.59 -11.82
CA TYR A 218 -6.07 0.32 -10.69
C TYR A 218 -5.25 -0.19 -9.51
N PRO A 219 -3.96 0.17 -9.41
CA PRO A 219 -3.11 -0.29 -8.32
C PRO A 219 -3.68 0.17 -6.97
N VAL A 220 -3.87 -0.78 -6.06
CA VAL A 220 -4.36 -0.53 -4.71
C VAL A 220 -3.51 -1.25 -3.69
N ALA A 221 -3.37 -0.66 -2.51
CA ALA A 221 -2.73 -1.27 -1.34
C ALA A 221 -3.65 -1.11 -0.14
N THR A 222 -3.76 -2.12 0.72
CA THR A 222 -4.60 -2.06 1.91
C THR A 222 -3.82 -2.49 3.14
N ALA A 223 -3.99 -1.75 4.23
CA ALA A 223 -3.42 -2.07 5.53
C ALA A 223 -4.49 -2.00 6.63
N THR A 224 -4.37 -2.87 7.61
CA THR A 224 -5.18 -2.81 8.83
C THR A 224 -4.65 -1.71 9.73
N ILE A 225 -5.54 -0.79 10.11
CA ILE A 225 -5.28 0.24 11.10
C ILE A 225 -5.31 -0.41 12.48
N PRO A 226 -4.22 -0.32 13.29
CA PRO A 226 -4.23 -0.80 14.67
C PRO A 226 -5.39 -0.19 15.47
N LYS A 227 -6.07 -1.00 16.30
CA LYS A 227 -7.14 -0.51 17.16
C LYS A 227 -6.56 0.53 18.14
N ASN A 228 -7.00 1.78 18.01
CA ASN A 228 -6.68 2.88 18.92
C ASN A 228 -7.97 3.40 19.57
N GLU A 229 -7.87 3.96 20.77
CA GLU A 229 -9.00 4.56 21.49
C GLU A 229 -9.45 5.88 20.85
N GLN A 230 -8.59 6.53 20.07
CA GLN A 230 -8.91 7.78 19.39
C GLN A 230 -9.27 7.57 17.91
N PRO A 231 -10.32 8.25 17.41
CA PRO A 231 -10.68 8.20 16.00
C PRO A 231 -9.61 8.90 15.14
N VAL A 232 -9.41 8.40 13.93
CA VAL A 232 -8.50 9.00 12.94
C VAL A 232 -9.11 10.32 12.44
N SER A 233 -8.46 11.44 12.72
CA SER A 233 -8.87 12.76 12.24
C SER A 233 -8.18 13.18 10.95
N LYS A 234 -6.99 12.62 10.66
CA LYS A 234 -6.14 13.01 9.55
C LYS A 234 -5.26 11.84 9.10
N VAL A 235 -5.00 11.77 7.80
CA VAL A 235 -4.01 10.86 7.21
C VAL A 235 -3.03 11.69 6.41
N THR A 236 -1.74 11.47 6.65
CA THR A 236 -0.64 12.03 5.87
C THR A 236 0.02 10.90 5.09
N LEU A 237 0.18 11.10 3.78
CA LEU A 237 0.83 10.16 2.89
C LEU A 237 2.26 10.62 2.64
N LEU A 238 3.24 9.77 2.96
CA LEU A 238 4.65 9.99 2.71
C LEU A 238 5.14 8.96 1.71
N ARG A 239 5.66 9.40 0.57
CA ARG A 239 6.24 8.45 -0.39
C ARG A 239 7.60 7.97 0.11
N ASN A 240 7.77 6.66 0.14
CA ASN A 240 9.08 6.04 0.32
C ASN A 240 9.84 6.16 -0.99
N HIS A 241 10.90 6.96 -0.96
CA HIS A 241 11.72 7.21 -2.10
C HIS A 241 12.90 6.23 -2.07
N THR A 242 13.05 5.42 -3.12
CA THR A 242 14.28 4.65 -3.31
C THR A 242 15.40 5.62 -3.70
N THR A 243 16.44 5.67 -2.88
CA THR A 243 17.70 6.32 -3.22
C THR A 243 18.53 5.36 -4.07
N GLU A 244 18.82 5.75 -5.31
CA GLU A 244 19.75 5.07 -6.19
C GLU A 244 21.19 5.44 -5.79
N LEU A 245 21.94 4.45 -5.33
CA LEU A 245 23.35 4.60 -4.99
C LEU A 245 24.21 4.25 -6.20
N LEU A 246 24.89 5.25 -6.77
CA LEU A 246 25.85 5.06 -7.85
C LEU A 246 27.18 4.51 -7.31
N GLU A 247 27.97 3.91 -8.21
CA GLU A 247 29.30 3.41 -7.89
C GLU A 247 30.23 4.51 -7.36
N GLU A 248 31.00 4.17 -6.32
CA GLU A 248 31.96 5.09 -5.71
C GLU A 248 33.10 5.47 -6.66
N ARG A 249 33.40 6.77 -6.75
CA ARG A 249 34.54 7.28 -7.55
C ARG A 249 35.79 7.45 -6.70
N GLN A 250 36.87 6.76 -7.05
CA GLN A 250 38.17 6.87 -6.36
C GLN A 250 39.10 7.90 -7.01
N ASN A 251 40.10 8.35 -6.26
CA ASN A 251 41.19 9.22 -6.75
C ASN A 251 40.69 10.49 -7.45
N THR A 252 39.65 11.10 -6.89
CA THR A 252 39.03 12.30 -7.44
C THR A 252 39.90 13.53 -7.17
N SER A 253 40.08 14.39 -8.18
CA SER A 253 40.82 15.66 -8.04
C SER A 253 40.18 16.57 -6.97
N LEU A 254 41.00 17.34 -6.26
CA LEU A 254 40.54 18.25 -5.21
C LEU A 254 39.65 19.40 -5.74
N ASN A 255 39.72 19.71 -7.04
CA ASN A 255 38.89 20.71 -7.69
C ASN A 255 37.87 20.08 -8.65
N LYS A 256 37.50 18.81 -8.41
CA LYS A 256 36.58 18.10 -9.29
C LYS A 256 35.24 18.82 -9.35
N GLN A 257 34.81 19.10 -10.57
CA GLN A 257 33.45 19.52 -10.87
C GLN A 257 32.64 18.30 -11.32
N TRP A 258 31.36 18.28 -10.96
CA TRP A 258 30.44 17.23 -11.34
C TRP A 258 29.45 17.75 -12.37
N THR A 259 29.29 17.04 -13.48
CA THR A 259 28.30 17.34 -14.50
C THR A 259 27.17 16.34 -14.37
N ILE A 260 25.99 16.82 -13.99
CA ILE A 260 24.77 16.03 -13.86
C ILE A 260 23.95 16.28 -15.12
N ARG A 261 23.59 15.21 -15.83
CA ARG A 261 22.77 15.27 -17.03
C ARG A 261 21.44 14.57 -16.80
N PHE A 262 20.36 15.31 -16.97
CA PHE A 262 18.99 14.82 -16.87
C PHE A 262 18.51 14.31 -18.24
N SER A 263 17.61 13.33 -18.24
CA SER A 263 17.02 12.78 -19.47
C SER A 263 15.95 13.67 -20.11
N MET A 264 15.51 14.72 -19.40
CA MET A 264 14.51 15.69 -19.84
C MET A 264 14.95 17.11 -19.44
N PRO A 265 14.52 18.16 -20.16
CA PRO A 265 14.74 19.53 -19.72
C PRO A 265 14.18 19.76 -18.32
N ILE A 266 14.92 20.46 -17.47
CA ILE A 266 14.57 20.69 -16.07
C ILE A 266 14.14 22.14 -15.83
N ASP A 267 13.29 22.33 -14.83
CA ASP A 267 13.00 23.64 -14.28
C ASP A 267 14.17 24.09 -13.41
N MET A 268 14.90 25.11 -13.87
CA MET A 268 16.09 25.61 -13.18
C MET A 268 15.76 26.20 -11.79
N GLU A 269 14.52 26.64 -11.55
CA GLU A 269 14.11 27.16 -10.24
C GLU A 269 13.99 26.04 -9.19
N SER A 270 13.76 24.80 -9.63
CA SER A 270 13.71 23.62 -8.74
C SER A 270 15.11 23.09 -8.35
N VAL A 271 16.15 23.55 -9.03
CA VAL A 271 17.55 23.17 -8.76
C VAL A 271 18.16 24.18 -7.79
N THR A 272 18.34 23.75 -6.54
CA THR A 272 18.83 24.59 -5.45
C THR A 272 19.91 23.85 -4.67
N GLU A 273 20.58 24.54 -3.75
CA GLU A 273 21.53 23.94 -2.81
C GLU A 273 20.91 22.89 -1.88
N LYS A 274 19.58 22.75 -1.86
CA LYS A 274 18.88 21.68 -1.12
C LYS A 274 18.55 20.48 -2.00
N THR A 275 18.52 20.65 -3.32
CA THR A 275 18.13 19.61 -4.25
C THR A 275 19.31 19.01 -5.01
N VAL A 276 20.41 19.76 -5.15
CA VAL A 276 21.71 19.28 -5.64
C VAL A 276 22.81 19.82 -4.73
N TYR A 277 23.49 18.94 -4.00
CA TYR A 277 24.52 19.34 -3.04
C TYR A 277 25.56 18.26 -2.80
N VAL A 278 26.67 18.64 -2.17
CA VAL A 278 27.74 17.72 -1.77
C VAL A 278 27.86 17.72 -0.26
N THR A 279 27.91 16.55 0.36
CA THR A 279 28.29 16.42 1.78
C THR A 279 29.64 15.75 1.91
N GLU A 280 30.37 16.10 2.95
CA GLU A 280 31.52 15.32 3.40
C GLU A 280 31.08 14.27 4.40
N LYS A 281 31.42 13.01 4.12
CA LYS A 281 31.12 11.89 5.00
C LYS A 281 32.23 11.75 6.06
N SER A 282 32.02 12.38 7.21
CA SER A 282 32.81 12.07 8.41
C SER A 282 32.20 10.88 9.17
N SER A 283 32.91 10.34 10.16
CA SER A 283 32.49 9.12 10.89
C SER A 283 31.15 9.23 11.62
N GLU A 284 30.66 10.45 11.89
CA GLU A 284 29.42 10.66 12.68
C GLU A 284 28.51 11.79 12.15
N VAL A 285 29.02 12.74 11.36
CA VAL A 285 28.24 13.90 10.90
C VAL A 285 28.51 14.18 9.42
N GLU A 286 27.45 14.36 8.65
CA GLU A 286 27.55 14.89 7.29
C GLU A 286 27.58 16.42 7.32
N THR A 287 28.62 17.00 6.74
CA THR A 287 28.75 18.46 6.62
C THR A 287 28.60 18.88 5.17
N MET A 288 27.68 19.80 4.88
CA MET A 288 27.54 20.36 3.53
C MET A 288 28.82 21.07 3.09
N VAL A 289 29.20 20.87 1.83
CA VAL A 289 30.28 21.58 1.15
C VAL A 289 29.68 22.76 0.39
N ASP A 290 30.27 23.94 0.54
CA ASP A 290 29.86 25.12 -0.23
C ASP A 290 30.11 24.88 -1.73
N THR A 291 29.04 24.87 -2.52
CA THR A 291 29.09 24.64 -3.97
C THR A 291 28.34 25.71 -4.74
N GLN A 292 28.81 26.02 -5.94
CA GLN A 292 28.08 26.80 -6.93
C GLN A 292 27.45 25.85 -7.96
N LEU A 293 26.18 26.09 -8.29
CA LEU A 293 25.47 25.40 -9.37
C LEU A 293 25.53 26.26 -10.63
N VAL A 294 26.03 25.69 -11.72
CA VAL A 294 26.13 26.35 -13.03
C VAL A 294 25.28 25.59 -14.04
N TYR A 295 24.32 26.28 -14.65
CA TYR A 295 23.38 25.69 -15.60
C TYR A 295 23.97 25.58 -17.00
N GLY A 296 23.81 24.43 -17.63
CA GLY A 296 24.11 24.22 -19.04
C GLY A 296 23.11 24.95 -19.95
N GLN A 297 23.55 25.34 -21.14
CA GLN A 297 22.69 25.95 -22.15
C GLN A 297 21.65 24.99 -22.74
N ASP A 298 21.80 23.69 -22.50
CA ASP A 298 20.93 22.62 -22.98
C ASP A 298 19.68 22.40 -22.11
N GLU A 299 19.54 23.13 -21.01
CA GLU A 299 18.46 22.99 -20.01
C GLU A 299 18.35 21.59 -19.40
N GLN A 300 19.36 20.75 -19.59
CA GLN A 300 19.42 19.35 -19.12
C GLN A 300 20.65 19.09 -18.27
N THR A 301 21.58 20.04 -18.21
CA THR A 301 22.85 19.87 -17.54
C THR A 301 22.99 20.85 -16.37
N VAL A 302 23.41 20.34 -15.22
CA VAL A 302 23.81 21.14 -14.06
C VAL A 302 25.25 20.77 -13.71
N VAL A 303 26.10 21.77 -13.54
CA VAL A 303 27.48 21.60 -13.09
C VAL A 303 27.59 22.03 -11.64
N VAL A 304 28.04 21.12 -10.79
CA VAL A 304 28.32 21.37 -9.37
C VAL A 304 29.80 21.68 -9.22
N GLN A 305 30.10 22.91 -8.79
CA GLN A 305 31.46 23.41 -8.64
C GLN A 305 31.74 23.71 -7.16
N PRO A 306 32.76 23.08 -6.55
CA PRO A 306 33.10 23.41 -5.17
C PRO A 306 33.68 24.83 -5.09
N LEU A 307 33.21 25.64 -4.15
CA LEU A 307 33.74 27.01 -3.92
C LEU A 307 35.13 26.99 -3.28
N LYS A 308 35.48 25.89 -2.59
CA LYS A 308 36.79 25.60 -2.02
C LYS A 308 37.21 24.19 -2.38
N SER A 309 38.49 23.97 -2.65
CA SER A 309 39.01 22.63 -2.93
C SER A 309 38.62 21.63 -1.84
N TYR A 310 38.22 20.43 -2.25
CA TYR A 310 37.95 19.34 -1.32
C TYR A 310 39.20 18.99 -0.51
N ARG A 311 38.99 18.46 0.70
CA ARG A 311 40.08 17.95 1.53
C ARG A 311 40.61 16.65 0.94
N SER A 312 41.91 16.46 1.05
CA SER A 312 42.60 15.34 0.43
C SER A 312 42.49 14.07 1.26
N GLY A 313 42.14 12.95 0.61
CA GLY A 313 41.93 11.64 1.23
C GLY A 313 40.55 11.45 1.89
N HIS A 314 39.68 12.46 1.82
CA HIS A 314 38.34 12.43 2.41
C HIS A 314 37.29 11.85 1.45
N THR A 315 36.20 11.35 2.02
CA THR A 315 35.05 10.82 1.27
C THR A 315 33.90 11.83 1.30
N TYR A 316 33.30 12.02 0.15
CA TYR A 316 32.19 12.92 -0.09
C TYR A 316 31.04 12.17 -0.78
N VAL A 317 29.85 12.74 -0.74
CA VAL A 317 28.67 12.23 -1.45
C VAL A 317 28.05 13.37 -2.22
N LEU A 318 27.86 13.18 -3.53
CA LEU A 318 27.01 14.04 -4.35
C LEU A 318 25.57 13.56 -4.23
N HIS A 319 24.67 14.46 -3.83
CA HIS A 319 23.24 14.21 -3.65
C HIS A 319 22.44 14.93 -4.74
N VAL A 320 21.48 14.23 -5.34
CA VAL A 320 20.51 14.76 -6.29
C VAL A 320 19.12 14.28 -5.87
N THR A 321 18.33 15.16 -5.26
CA THR A 321 17.04 14.80 -4.63
C THR A 321 15.89 14.74 -5.64
N GLN A 322 14.76 14.16 -5.23
CA GLN A 322 13.58 14.03 -6.08
C GLN A 322 12.83 15.34 -6.36
N ASN A 323 13.09 16.38 -5.57
CA ASN A 323 12.38 17.67 -5.65
C ASN A 323 12.76 18.52 -6.89
N ILE A 324 13.59 17.97 -7.78
CA ILE A 324 13.89 18.58 -9.08
C ILE A 324 12.74 18.28 -10.04
N LEU A 325 12.24 19.34 -10.67
CA LEU A 325 11.11 19.30 -11.59
C LEU A 325 11.59 19.33 -13.04
N SER A 326 10.87 18.64 -13.92
CA SER A 326 11.01 18.82 -15.37
C SER A 326 10.43 20.16 -15.80
N LYS A 327 11.03 20.82 -16.80
CA LYS A 327 10.45 22.00 -17.42
C LYS A 327 9.10 21.66 -18.09
N SER A 328 8.09 22.50 -17.89
CA SER A 328 6.82 22.35 -18.61
C SER A 328 7.00 22.68 -20.09
N ILE A 329 6.61 21.75 -20.97
CA ILE A 329 6.67 21.93 -22.43
C ILE A 329 5.24 21.83 -22.97
N GLY A 330 4.63 22.99 -23.24
CA GLY A 330 3.24 23.08 -23.69
C GLY A 330 2.26 22.59 -22.63
N ASN A 331 1.42 21.60 -22.98
CA ASN A 331 0.44 20.99 -22.07
C ASN A 331 0.97 19.73 -21.37
N GLN A 332 2.28 19.45 -21.43
CA GLN A 332 2.85 18.30 -20.74
C GLN A 332 2.88 18.53 -19.23
N MET A 333 2.47 17.51 -18.46
CA MET A 333 2.57 17.56 -17.01
C MET A 333 4.02 17.60 -16.55
N VAL A 334 4.30 18.47 -15.59
CA VAL A 334 5.57 18.54 -14.84
C VAL A 334 5.76 17.22 -14.08
N ARG A 335 7.01 16.75 -14.03
CA ARG A 335 7.40 15.51 -13.36
C ARG A 335 8.54 15.78 -12.39
N PHE A 336 8.48 15.12 -11.24
CA PHE A 336 9.61 15.01 -10.32
C PHE A 336 10.66 14.03 -10.85
N LEU A 337 11.89 14.16 -10.36
CA LEU A 337 12.93 13.16 -10.56
C LEU A 337 12.48 11.81 -9.96
N GLN A 338 12.75 10.71 -10.66
CA GLN A 338 12.15 9.41 -10.33
C GLN A 338 12.72 8.77 -9.06
N ALA A 339 14.00 9.00 -8.81
CA ALA A 339 14.79 8.45 -7.71
C ALA A 339 15.67 9.57 -7.16
N GLU A 340 15.96 9.54 -5.87
CA GLU A 340 17.09 10.32 -5.36
C GLU A 340 18.35 9.61 -5.83
N VAL A 341 19.38 10.35 -6.22
CA VAL A 341 20.66 9.77 -6.64
C VAL A 341 21.74 10.21 -5.68
N GLN A 342 22.50 9.25 -5.17
CA GLN A 342 23.68 9.49 -4.37
C GLN A 342 24.91 8.90 -5.05
N MET A 343 25.98 9.66 -5.14
CA MET A 343 27.25 9.20 -5.69
C MET A 343 28.40 9.49 -4.72
N PRO A 344 28.90 8.48 -4.01
CA PRO A 344 30.05 8.63 -3.16
C PRO A 344 31.32 8.83 -4.01
N PHE A 345 32.26 9.63 -3.51
CA PHE A 345 33.57 9.78 -4.11
C PHE A 345 34.64 10.08 -3.07
N LYS A 346 35.85 9.57 -3.31
CA LYS A 346 37.01 9.79 -2.48
C LYS A 346 38.06 10.61 -3.23
N THR A 347 38.58 11.64 -2.58
CA THR A 347 39.61 12.49 -3.17
C THR A 347 40.97 11.83 -3.12
N ILE A 348 41.86 12.23 -4.04
CA ILE A 348 43.26 11.81 -4.03
C ILE A 348 43.89 12.03 -2.65
N THR A 349 44.69 11.08 -2.19
CA THR A 349 45.58 11.25 -1.02
C THR A 349 46.96 11.62 -1.56
N PRO A 350 47.63 12.70 -1.12
CA PRO A 350 48.98 12.98 -1.55
C PRO A 350 49.82 11.77 -1.18
N ILE A 351 50.54 11.25 -2.17
CA ILE A 351 51.56 10.25 -1.92
C ILE A 351 52.60 10.97 -1.06
N SER A 352 52.62 10.66 0.23
CA SER A 352 53.57 11.24 1.18
C SER A 352 54.95 10.73 0.82
N GLY A 353 55.66 11.47 -0.03
CA GLY A 353 57.07 11.24 -0.34
C GLY A 353 57.36 9.97 -1.13
N GLU A 354 57.45 10.11 -2.46
CA GLU A 354 58.70 9.67 -3.07
C GLU A 354 59.83 10.38 -2.30
N ASN A 355 60.60 9.62 -1.53
CA ASN A 355 61.94 10.04 -1.14
C ASN A 355 62.66 10.37 -2.45
N LEU A 356 62.69 11.65 -2.82
CA LEU A 356 63.64 12.18 -3.79
C LEU A 356 65.01 11.96 -3.17
N ILE A 357 65.59 10.79 -3.45
CA ILE A 357 67.00 10.53 -3.23
C ILE A 357 67.71 11.50 -4.16
N SER A 358 68.26 12.56 -3.58
CA SER A 358 69.29 13.36 -4.21
C SER A 358 70.54 12.49 -4.30
N GLU A 359 70.86 11.99 -5.48
CA GLU A 359 72.23 11.62 -5.86
C GLU A 359 72.69 12.48 -7.05
#